data_AF-A0A1B7T9Y0-F1
#
_entry.id   AF-A0A1B7T9Y0-F1
#
_cell.length_a   1.000
_cell.length_b   1.000
_cell.length_c   1.000
_cell.angle_alpha   90.00
_cell.angle_beta   90.00
_cell.angle_gamma   90.00
#
_symmetry.space_group_name_H-M   'P 1'
#
loop_
_entity.id
_entity.type
_entity.pdbx_description
1 polymer ?
#
loop_
_entity_poly.entity_id
_entity_poly.type
_entity_poly.pdbx_seq_one_letter_code
_entity_poly.pdbx_strand_id
1 'polypeptide(L)'
;MFAKIAFLNRNIISGNAFNSLKLVTKTNNIRQFSNINNKLLLQKSFIASNKISSNTYGEKIPDNIINLTQELYDKKADSFLIELNDSLEEISEIDQDFIKNIDSNQGVLQFEIENVGTYVINKQPPNKQIWLSSPISGPFRFDYDSLINDWVSLRDHGETKLLNLLNKEISDASNNKYKLELL
;
A
#
# COMPACT_ATOMS: atom_id res chain seq x y z
N MET A 1 30.56 -32.98 -31.21
CA MET A 1 31.45 -32.15 -30.37
C MET A 1 30.68 -31.81 -29.10
N PHE A 2 30.93 -32.55 -28.01
CA PHE A 2 30.24 -32.48 -26.72
C PHE A 2 31.19 -31.98 -25.62
N ALA A 3 30.59 -31.56 -24.50
CA ALA A 3 31.11 -30.70 -23.45
C ALA A 3 31.84 -31.40 -22.26
N LYS A 4 32.36 -30.53 -21.37
CA LYS A 4 32.46 -30.57 -19.88
C LYS A 4 33.69 -31.19 -19.15
N ILE A 5 34.30 -30.32 -18.32
CA ILE A 5 34.71 -30.41 -16.88
C ILE A 5 35.86 -31.36 -16.46
N ALA A 6 36.85 -30.85 -15.69
CA ALA A 6 37.33 -31.39 -14.38
C ALA A 6 38.51 -30.62 -13.73
N PHE A 7 38.67 -30.89 -12.41
CA PHE A 7 39.79 -30.74 -11.46
C PHE A 7 39.71 -29.58 -10.44
N LEU A 8 39.36 -29.80 -9.15
CA LEU A 8 40.02 -30.49 -8.00
C LEU A 8 41.32 -29.84 -7.50
N ASN A 9 41.32 -29.44 -6.22
CA ASN A 9 42.45 -29.71 -5.32
C ASN A 9 42.01 -29.77 -3.83
N ARG A 10 42.53 -30.77 -3.11
CA ARG A 10 42.34 -31.09 -1.67
C ARG A 10 43.63 -30.84 -0.89
N ASN A 11 43.53 -30.59 0.43
CA ASN A 11 44.21 -31.28 1.57
C ASN A 11 44.00 -30.46 2.87
N ILE A 12 43.25 -30.92 3.91
CA ILE A 12 43.55 -31.80 5.08
C ILE A 12 44.54 -31.13 6.08
N ILE A 13 44.22 -30.94 7.39
CA ILE A 13 44.42 -31.81 8.59
C ILE A 13 43.68 -31.11 9.79
N SER A 14 42.65 -31.68 10.46
CA SER A 14 42.54 -32.67 11.57
C SER A 14 42.52 -32.08 13.01
N GLY A 15 41.53 -32.50 13.83
CA GLY A 15 41.50 -32.34 15.30
C GLY A 15 40.14 -32.65 15.94
N ASN A 16 39.90 -33.93 16.30
CA ASN A 16 38.71 -34.44 17.02
C ASN A 16 38.88 -34.38 18.55
N ALA A 17 37.78 -34.25 19.32
CA ALA A 17 37.41 -35.18 20.40
C ALA A 17 36.09 -34.78 21.12
N PHE A 18 35.12 -35.69 21.10
CA PHE A 18 33.95 -35.76 21.99
C PHE A 18 34.30 -36.46 23.31
N ASN A 19 33.59 -36.14 24.41
CA ASN A 19 33.24 -36.99 25.57
C ASN A 19 32.54 -36.10 26.63
N SER A 20 31.60 -36.48 27.49
CA SER A 20 30.65 -37.59 27.67
C SER A 20 29.90 -37.28 28.99
N LEU A 21 28.61 -37.60 29.13
CA LEU A 21 27.78 -37.42 30.33
C LEU A 21 28.36 -38.07 31.61
N LYS A 22 28.12 -37.45 32.79
CA LYS A 22 27.93 -38.15 34.08
C LYS A 22 26.82 -37.50 34.92
N LEU A 23 26.01 -38.36 35.53
CA LEU A 23 24.79 -38.13 36.31
C LEU A 23 25.03 -37.67 37.78
N VAL A 24 24.12 -36.79 38.25
CA VAL A 24 23.33 -36.75 39.51
C VAL A 24 24.00 -37.05 40.87
N THR A 25 23.83 -36.13 41.84
CA THR A 25 23.37 -36.42 43.23
C THR A 25 22.69 -35.20 43.91
N LYS A 26 21.61 -35.50 44.65
CA LYS A 26 20.71 -34.68 45.52
C LYS A 26 21.41 -33.79 46.57
N THR A 27 20.76 -32.67 46.97
CA THR A 27 20.07 -32.51 48.29
C THR A 27 19.40 -31.13 48.47
N ASN A 28 18.39 -31.11 49.35
CA ASN A 28 17.32 -30.12 49.55
C ASN A 28 17.76 -28.81 50.24
N ASN A 29 17.05 -27.70 49.99
CA ASN A 29 16.19 -27.08 51.02
C ASN A 29 15.34 -25.91 50.49
N ILE A 30 14.06 -26.00 50.81
CA ILE A 30 12.96 -25.07 50.55
C ILE A 30 13.01 -23.93 51.59
N ARG A 31 12.81 -22.68 51.15
CA ARG A 31 12.20 -21.64 51.99
C ARG A 31 10.99 -21.06 51.27
N GLN A 32 9.83 -21.33 51.86
CA GLN A 32 8.56 -20.69 51.56
C GLN A 32 8.68 -19.16 51.75
N PHE A 33 8.12 -18.40 50.82
CA PHE A 33 7.49 -17.12 51.14
C PHE A 33 6.01 -17.23 50.77
N SER A 34 5.19 -16.91 51.76
CA SER A 34 3.75 -17.09 51.81
C SER A 34 2.98 -16.08 50.95
N ASN A 35 1.81 -16.53 50.49
CA ASN A 35 0.73 -15.79 49.85
C ASN A 35 0.43 -14.41 50.45
N ILE A 36 0.33 -13.41 49.57
CA ILE A 36 -0.65 -12.33 49.71
C ILE A 36 -1.36 -12.20 48.36
N ASN A 37 -2.67 -12.46 48.38
CA ASN A 37 -3.55 -12.38 47.23
C ASN A 37 -3.78 -10.93 46.76
N ASN A 38 -4.10 -10.83 45.47
CA ASN A 38 -4.82 -9.74 44.80
C ASN A 38 -4.02 -8.53 44.30
N LYS A 39 -3.58 -8.62 43.04
CA LYS A 39 -4.14 -7.74 42.01
C LYS A 39 -3.99 -8.38 40.64
N LEU A 40 -5.13 -8.67 40.02
CA LEU A 40 -5.26 -9.03 38.61
C LEU A 40 -4.66 -7.90 37.76
N LEU A 41 -3.37 -7.96 37.46
CA LEU A 41 -2.75 -7.14 36.42
C LEU A 41 -3.09 -7.80 35.09
N LEU A 42 -4.36 -7.65 34.70
CA LEU A 42 -4.68 -7.51 33.28
C LEU A 42 -3.83 -6.35 32.80
N GLN A 43 -2.68 -6.67 32.19
CA GLN A 43 -2.02 -5.74 31.30
C GLN A 43 -3.04 -5.46 30.19
N LYS A 44 -3.87 -4.43 30.39
CA LYS A 44 -4.44 -3.69 29.28
C LYS A 44 -3.22 -3.14 28.54
N SER A 45 -2.73 -3.93 27.59
CA SER A 45 -2.00 -3.38 26.46
C SER A 45 -2.95 -2.40 25.81
N PHE A 46 -2.92 -1.15 26.28
CA PHE A 46 -3.35 -0.03 25.46
C PHE A 46 -2.40 -0.07 24.27
N ILE A 47 -2.86 -0.71 23.20
CA ILE A 47 -2.33 -0.49 21.87
C ILE A 47 -2.66 0.99 21.60
N ALA A 48 -1.76 1.87 22.01
CA ALA A 48 -1.76 3.25 21.55
C ALA A 48 -1.42 3.16 20.06
N SER A 49 -2.46 3.02 19.23
CA SER A 49 -2.35 3.33 17.83
C SER A 49 -2.08 4.82 17.73
N ASN A 50 -0.79 5.19 17.72
CA ASN A 50 -0.37 6.47 17.17
C ASN A 50 -0.73 6.45 15.68
N LYS A 51 -2.01 6.65 15.35
CA LYS A 51 -2.40 7.14 14.03
C LYS A 51 -1.62 8.43 13.86
N ILE A 52 -0.67 8.43 12.95
CA ILE A 52 0.05 9.63 12.54
C ILE A 52 -1.03 10.61 12.07
N SER A 53 -1.37 11.58 12.91
CA SER A 53 -2.43 12.54 12.67
C SER A 53 -1.93 13.77 11.92
N SER A 54 -0.70 13.70 11.37
CA SER A 54 -0.06 14.77 10.64
C SER A 54 0.35 14.35 9.24
N ASN A 55 0.21 15.28 8.28
CA ASN A 55 0.68 15.08 6.90
C ASN A 55 2.22 15.24 6.82
N THR A 56 2.78 15.15 5.61
CA THR A 56 4.21 15.31 5.33
C THR A 56 4.82 16.60 5.89
N TYR A 57 4.00 17.65 6.08
CA TYR A 57 4.42 18.96 6.58
C TYR A 57 4.18 19.14 8.08
N GLY A 58 3.72 18.11 8.78
CA GLY A 58 3.43 18.18 10.22
C GLY A 58 2.07 18.82 10.54
N GLU A 59 1.24 19.11 9.54
CA GLU A 59 -0.07 19.71 9.77
C GLU A 59 -1.09 18.64 10.16
N LYS A 60 -2.02 18.99 11.06
CA LYS A 60 -3.08 18.08 11.50
C LYS A 60 -3.96 17.69 10.31
N ILE A 61 -4.09 16.39 10.06
CA ILE A 61 -4.99 15.86 9.04
C ILE A 61 -6.45 16.12 9.50
N PRO A 62 -7.35 16.55 8.59
CA PRO A 62 -8.75 16.77 8.91
C PRO A 62 -9.47 15.53 9.47
N ASP A 63 -10.37 15.73 10.43
CA ASP A 63 -11.03 14.63 11.16
C ASP A 63 -11.94 13.79 10.23
N ASN A 64 -12.51 14.40 9.19
CA ASN A 64 -13.31 13.79 8.12
C ASN A 64 -12.52 12.82 7.23
N ILE A 65 -11.19 12.86 7.29
CA ILE A 65 -10.28 11.92 6.61
C ILE A 65 -9.77 10.87 7.60
N ILE A 66 -9.27 11.29 8.77
CA ILE A 66 -8.72 10.36 9.78
C ILE A 66 -9.77 9.35 10.27
N ASN A 67 -11.02 9.80 10.46
CA ASN A 67 -12.09 9.01 11.06
C ASN A 67 -12.94 8.27 10.01
N LEU A 68 -12.52 8.26 8.75
CA LEU A 68 -13.19 7.50 7.70
C LEU A 68 -13.30 6.03 8.10
N THR A 69 -14.48 5.43 7.98
CA THR A 69 -14.67 3.98 8.26
C THR A 69 -14.05 3.15 7.14
N GLN A 70 -13.64 1.91 7.45
CA GLN A 70 -13.08 1.02 6.43
C GLN A 70 -14.11 0.72 5.33
N GLU A 71 -15.35 0.42 5.73
CA GLU A 71 -16.47 0.16 4.83
C GLU A 71 -16.75 1.32 3.86
N LEU A 72 -16.78 2.55 4.37
CA LEU A 72 -17.02 3.73 3.53
C LEU A 72 -15.87 3.95 2.54
N TYR A 73 -14.62 3.81 3.01
CA TYR A 73 -13.45 3.86 2.14
C TYR A 73 -13.54 2.81 1.02
N ASP A 74 -13.78 1.54 1.36
CA ASP A 74 -13.79 0.44 0.40
C ASP A 74 -14.88 0.69 -0.65
N LYS A 75 -16.09 1.06 -0.21
CA LYS A 75 -17.20 1.42 -1.11
C LYS A 75 -16.82 2.55 -2.06
N LYS A 76 -16.21 3.62 -1.56
CA LYS A 76 -15.87 4.80 -2.37
C LYS A 76 -14.70 4.54 -3.32
N ALA A 77 -13.72 3.75 -2.89
CA ALA A 77 -12.58 3.40 -3.73
C ALA A 77 -12.99 2.45 -4.85
N ASP A 78 -13.85 1.46 -4.55
CA ASP A 78 -14.36 0.53 -5.54
C ASP A 78 -15.26 1.23 -6.56
N SER A 79 -16.19 2.07 -6.12
CA SER A 79 -17.02 2.88 -7.02
C SER A 79 -16.16 3.73 -7.96
N PHE A 80 -15.18 4.44 -7.41
CA PHE A 80 -14.30 5.30 -8.20
C PHE A 80 -13.50 4.53 -9.25
N LEU A 81 -12.93 3.37 -8.89
CA LEU A 81 -12.16 2.56 -9.85
C LEU A 81 -13.04 1.94 -10.93
N ILE A 82 -14.27 1.55 -10.61
CA ILE A 82 -15.23 1.03 -11.59
C ILE A 82 -15.63 2.14 -12.57
N GLU A 83 -16.10 3.28 -12.06
CA GLU A 83 -16.51 4.42 -12.89
C GLU A 83 -15.35 4.93 -13.77
N LEU A 84 -14.13 4.95 -13.22
CA LEU A 84 -12.94 5.33 -13.98
C LEU A 84 -12.62 4.31 -15.08
N ASN A 85 -12.71 3.02 -14.79
CA ASN A 85 -12.52 1.98 -15.79
C ASN A 85 -13.53 2.12 -16.93
N ASP A 86 -14.81 2.28 -16.60
CA ASP A 86 -15.89 2.42 -17.57
C ASP A 86 -15.67 3.66 -18.47
N SER A 87 -15.28 4.81 -17.89
CA SER A 87 -15.00 6.02 -18.66
C SER A 87 -13.75 5.89 -19.55
N LEU A 88 -12.73 5.15 -19.12
CA LEU A 88 -11.55 4.84 -19.95
C LEU A 88 -11.90 3.90 -21.10
N GLU A 89 -12.74 2.90 -20.85
CA GLU A 89 -13.24 1.98 -21.89
C GLU A 89 -14.04 2.74 -22.95
N GLU A 90 -14.93 3.66 -22.55
CA GLU A 90 -15.68 4.51 -23.49
C GLU A 90 -14.75 5.33 -24.40
N ILE A 91 -13.70 5.95 -23.85
CA ILE A 91 -12.71 6.68 -24.66
C ILE A 91 -11.96 5.71 -25.59
N SER A 92 -11.58 4.53 -25.09
CA SER A 92 -10.89 3.50 -25.88
C SER A 92 -11.76 2.96 -27.02
N GLU A 93 -13.08 2.90 -26.87
CA GLU A 93 -14.01 2.53 -27.94
C GLU A 93 -14.06 3.58 -29.06
N ILE A 94 -13.91 4.85 -28.71
CA ILE A 94 -13.89 5.97 -29.66
C ILE A 94 -12.52 6.08 -30.37
N ASP A 95 -11.43 5.87 -29.62
CA ASP A 95 -10.05 6.04 -30.09
C ASP A 95 -9.10 5.10 -29.35
N GLN A 96 -9.00 3.90 -29.91
CA GLN A 96 -8.21 2.79 -29.38
C GLN A 96 -6.70 3.05 -29.42
N ASP A 97 -6.23 3.96 -30.27
CA ASP A 97 -4.82 4.32 -30.32
C ASP A 97 -4.46 5.24 -29.16
N PHE A 98 -5.37 6.14 -28.77
CA PHE A 98 -5.17 7.11 -27.69
C PHE A 98 -5.15 6.47 -26.30
N ILE A 99 -6.18 5.71 -25.91
CA ILE A 99 -6.20 4.92 -24.66
C ILE A 99 -6.21 3.44 -24.99
N LYS A 100 -5.26 2.69 -24.45
CA LYS A 100 -5.11 1.24 -24.69
C LYS A 100 -4.62 0.49 -23.47
N ASN A 101 -4.59 -0.84 -23.59
CA ASN A 101 -4.07 -1.75 -22.56
C ASN A 101 -4.70 -1.52 -21.17
N ILE A 102 -6.02 -1.26 -21.15
CA ILE A 102 -6.79 -1.12 -19.91
C ILE A 102 -6.90 -2.50 -19.26
N ASP A 103 -6.39 -2.63 -18.03
CA ASP A 103 -6.47 -3.84 -17.22
C ASP A 103 -6.82 -3.49 -15.78
N SER A 104 -7.86 -4.14 -15.25
CA SER A 104 -8.35 -3.93 -13.88
C SER A 104 -8.31 -5.25 -13.13
N ASN A 105 -7.45 -5.34 -12.12
CA ASN A 105 -7.26 -6.55 -11.33
C ASN A 105 -7.04 -6.23 -9.85
N GLN A 106 -7.90 -6.78 -8.98
CA GLN A 106 -7.75 -6.74 -7.51
C GLN A 106 -7.51 -5.32 -6.93
N GLY A 107 -8.18 -4.30 -7.48
CA GLY A 107 -8.03 -2.92 -7.04
C GLY A 107 -6.82 -2.19 -7.62
N VAL A 108 -6.16 -2.78 -8.62
CA VAL A 108 -5.17 -2.11 -9.47
C VAL A 108 -5.78 -1.91 -10.85
N LEU A 109 -5.85 -0.66 -11.29
CA LEU A 109 -6.23 -0.27 -12.64
C LEU A 109 -4.99 0.25 -13.37
N GLN A 110 -4.68 -0.35 -14.51
CA GLN A 110 -3.56 0.03 -15.36
C GLN A 110 -4.10 0.38 -16.75
N PHE A 111 -3.57 1.43 -17.37
CA PHE A 111 -3.87 1.80 -18.75
C PHE A 111 -2.70 2.56 -19.36
N GLU A 112 -2.65 2.67 -20.69
CA GLU A 112 -1.62 3.38 -21.43
C GLU A 112 -2.25 4.49 -22.26
N ILE A 113 -1.65 5.68 -22.20
CA ILE A 113 -1.98 6.80 -23.08
C ILE A 113 -0.90 6.90 -24.17
N GLU A 114 -1.33 7.03 -25.43
CA GLU A 114 -0.44 7.19 -26.58
C GLU A 114 0.56 8.34 -26.38
N ASN A 115 1.83 8.10 -26.70
CA ASN A 115 2.91 9.09 -26.61
C ASN A 115 3.15 9.67 -25.19
N VAL A 116 2.51 9.12 -24.16
CA VAL A 116 2.65 9.55 -22.76
C VAL A 116 3.22 8.42 -21.90
N GLY A 117 2.61 7.23 -21.94
CA GLY A 117 3.07 6.05 -21.21
C GLY A 117 1.99 5.43 -20.31
N THR A 118 2.45 4.59 -19.37
CA THR A 118 1.59 3.75 -18.53
C THR A 118 1.22 4.42 -17.22
N TYR A 119 -0.07 4.45 -16.95
CA TYR A 119 -0.67 4.85 -15.68
C TYR A 119 -0.98 3.63 -14.84
N VAL A 120 -0.74 3.73 -13.53
CA VAL A 120 -1.16 2.71 -12.56
C VAL A 120 -1.87 3.39 -11.40
N ILE A 121 -3.11 2.97 -11.15
CA ILE A 121 -3.94 3.42 -10.04
C ILE A 121 -4.19 2.23 -9.13
N ASN A 122 -3.91 2.36 -7.84
CA ASN A 122 -3.93 1.25 -6.91
C ASN A 122 -4.68 1.61 -5.62
N LYS A 123 -5.68 0.81 -5.27
CA LYS A 123 -6.38 0.85 -4.00
C LYS A 123 -5.47 0.37 -2.88
N GLN A 124 -5.36 1.14 -1.79
CA GLN A 124 -4.51 0.83 -0.63
C GLN A 124 -5.33 0.75 0.66
N PRO A 125 -6.05 -0.37 0.90
CA PRO A 125 -6.97 -0.51 2.03
C PRO A 125 -6.38 -0.26 3.42
N PRO A 126 -5.15 -0.73 3.76
CA PRO A 126 -4.58 -0.48 5.08
C PRO A 126 -4.42 1.01 5.41
N ASN A 127 -4.16 1.82 4.38
CA ASN A 127 -3.95 3.26 4.51
C ASN A 127 -5.22 4.07 4.22
N LYS A 128 -6.27 3.45 3.68
CA LYS A 128 -7.48 4.12 3.17
C LYS A 128 -7.17 5.16 2.09
N GLN A 129 -6.30 4.78 1.15
CA GLN A 129 -5.82 5.67 0.10
C GLN A 129 -5.99 5.08 -1.29
N ILE A 130 -6.03 5.94 -2.30
CA ILE A 130 -5.73 5.57 -3.69
C ILE A 130 -4.36 6.11 -4.04
N TRP A 131 -3.52 5.29 -4.64
CA TRP A 131 -2.21 5.67 -5.14
C TRP A 131 -2.23 5.76 -6.65
N LEU A 132 -1.61 6.80 -7.18
CA LEU A 132 -1.44 7.03 -8.61
C LEU A 132 0.05 7.02 -8.93
N SER A 133 0.44 6.28 -9.97
CA SER A 133 1.70 6.41 -10.67
C SER A 133 1.39 7.00 -12.05
N SER A 134 1.60 8.30 -12.21
CA SER A 134 1.51 8.98 -13.50
C SER A 134 2.90 9.08 -14.15
N PRO A 135 3.04 8.82 -15.46
CA PRO A 135 4.28 9.09 -16.20
C PRO A 135 4.57 10.60 -16.35
N ILE A 136 3.57 11.47 -16.15
CA ILE A 136 3.70 12.93 -16.26
C ILE A 136 4.02 13.55 -14.90
N SER A 137 3.16 13.32 -13.91
CA SER A 137 3.24 13.99 -12.60
C SER A 137 3.90 13.15 -11.50
N GLY A 138 4.22 11.89 -11.80
CA GLY A 138 4.86 10.98 -10.86
C GLY A 138 3.90 10.41 -9.82
N PRO A 139 4.40 10.04 -8.63
CA PRO A 139 3.60 9.35 -7.63
C PRO A 139 2.77 10.31 -6.77
N PHE A 140 1.47 10.03 -6.70
CA PHE A 140 0.51 10.68 -5.81
C PHE A 140 -0.19 9.69 -4.89
N ARG A 141 -0.62 10.20 -3.74
CA ARG A 141 -1.48 9.51 -2.79
C ARG A 141 -2.67 10.41 -2.50
N PHE A 142 -3.85 9.80 -2.52
CA PHE A 142 -5.11 10.48 -2.33
C PHE A 142 -5.85 9.84 -1.17
N ASP A 143 -6.33 10.69 -0.28
CA ASP A 143 -7.19 10.35 0.83
C ASP A 143 -8.61 10.79 0.46
N TYR A 144 -9.61 10.01 0.88
CA TYR A 144 -11.00 10.37 0.62
C TYR A 144 -11.51 11.35 1.67
N ASP A 145 -11.90 12.54 1.23
CA ASP A 145 -12.52 13.55 2.06
C ASP A 145 -14.04 13.39 2.04
N SER A 146 -14.60 12.95 3.17
CA SER A 146 -16.05 12.71 3.30
C SER A 146 -16.91 13.97 3.38
N LEU A 147 -16.33 15.16 3.62
CA LEU A 147 -17.08 16.43 3.63
C LEU A 147 -17.33 16.92 2.20
N ILE A 148 -16.34 16.81 1.32
CA ILE A 148 -16.45 17.24 -0.08
C ILE A 148 -16.73 16.09 -1.05
N ASN A 149 -16.76 14.85 -0.56
CA ASN A 149 -17.02 13.63 -1.32
C ASN A 149 -16.03 13.44 -2.48
N ASP A 150 -14.73 13.62 -2.22
CA ASP A 150 -13.70 13.62 -3.27
C ASP A 150 -12.36 13.01 -2.79
N TRP A 151 -11.54 12.59 -3.74
CA TRP A 151 -10.20 12.06 -3.51
C TRP A 151 -9.17 13.19 -3.62
N VAL A 152 -8.59 13.57 -2.49
CA VAL A 152 -7.70 14.74 -2.38
C VAL A 152 -6.29 14.35 -1.94
N SER A 153 -5.29 15.08 -2.43
CA SER A 153 -3.94 14.92 -1.92
C SER A 153 -3.72 15.81 -0.70
N LEU A 154 -3.21 15.22 0.38
CA LEU A 154 -2.82 15.99 1.58
C LEU A 154 -1.44 16.64 1.45
N ARG A 155 -0.74 16.42 0.33
CA ARG A 155 0.58 17.02 0.06
C ARG A 155 0.47 18.52 -0.27
N ASP A 156 -0.66 18.95 -0.78
CA ASP A 156 -0.90 20.32 -1.23
C ASP A 156 -2.18 20.85 -0.61
N HIS A 157 -2.39 20.52 0.67
CA HIS A 157 -3.53 21.00 1.45
C HIS A 157 -4.92 20.70 0.84
N GLY A 158 -5.02 19.64 0.02
CA GLY A 158 -6.26 19.22 -0.61
C GLY A 158 -6.59 19.93 -1.93
N GLU A 159 -5.66 20.71 -2.49
CA GLU A 159 -5.87 21.42 -3.76
C GLU A 159 -5.93 20.44 -4.94
N THR A 160 -5.04 19.45 -5.01
CA THR A 160 -5.07 18.44 -6.07
C THR A 160 -6.09 17.36 -5.76
N LYS A 161 -7.08 17.26 -6.66
CA LYS A 161 -8.07 16.19 -6.71
C LYS A 161 -7.70 15.15 -7.75
N LEU A 162 -7.89 13.88 -7.45
CA LEU A 162 -7.50 12.77 -8.31
C LEU A 162 -8.12 12.86 -9.71
N LEU A 163 -9.45 13.00 -9.80
CA LEU A 163 -10.14 13.09 -11.10
C LEU A 163 -9.70 14.33 -11.89
N ASN A 164 -9.51 15.46 -11.22
CA ASN A 164 -9.07 16.70 -11.89
C ASN A 164 -7.65 16.56 -12.45
N LEU A 165 -6.75 15.92 -11.71
CA LEU A 165 -5.40 15.64 -12.18
C LEU A 165 -5.41 14.75 -13.42
N LEU A 166 -6.14 13.62 -13.36
CA LEU A 166 -6.29 12.71 -14.50
C LEU A 166 -6.90 13.43 -15.71
N ASN A 167 -7.96 14.20 -15.50
CA ASN A 167 -8.61 14.98 -16.56
C ASN A 167 -7.69 16.00 -17.17
N LYS A 168 -6.89 16.70 -16.37
CA LYS A 168 -5.91 17.65 -16.87
C LYS A 168 -4.90 16.94 -17.77
N GLU A 169 -4.32 15.83 -17.31
CA GLU A 169 -3.31 15.08 -18.05
C GLU A 169 -3.87 14.47 -19.35
N ILE A 170 -5.06 13.87 -19.31
CA ILE A 170 -5.73 13.30 -20.49
C ILE A 170 -6.15 14.39 -21.48
N SER A 171 -6.68 15.51 -20.99
CA SER A 171 -7.04 16.65 -21.83
C SER A 171 -5.80 17.24 -22.50
N ASP A 172 -4.72 17.45 -21.76
CA ASP A 172 -3.46 17.98 -22.30
C ASP A 172 -2.88 17.01 -23.37
N ALA A 173 -2.88 15.70 -23.11
CA ALA A 173 -2.38 14.68 -24.04
C ALA A 173 -3.24 14.53 -25.30
N SER A 174 -4.56 14.72 -25.19
CA SER A 174 -5.50 14.58 -26.29
C SER A 174 -5.76 15.88 -27.06
N ASN A 175 -5.04 16.96 -26.76
CA ASN A 175 -5.33 18.31 -27.28
C ASN A 175 -6.78 18.78 -26.99
N ASN A 176 -7.26 18.53 -25.78
CA ASN A 176 -8.60 18.81 -25.26
C ASN A 176 -9.74 18.04 -25.95
N LYS A 177 -9.44 16.89 -26.54
CA LYS A 177 -10.43 16.03 -27.20
C LYS A 177 -11.19 15.16 -26.19
N TYR A 178 -10.50 14.67 -25.15
CA TYR A 178 -11.06 13.72 -24.20
C TYR A 178 -11.06 14.23 -22.76
N LYS A 179 -12.09 13.82 -22.03
CA LYS A 179 -12.26 14.07 -20.60
C LYS A 179 -13.04 12.91 -19.99
N LEU A 180 -12.65 12.50 -18.80
CA LEU A 180 -13.33 11.53 -17.97
C LEU A 180 -14.55 12.18 -17.29
N GLU A 181 -15.67 11.49 -17.38
CA GLU A 181 -16.91 11.82 -16.67
C GLU A 181 -17.28 10.64 -15.77
N LEU A 182 -17.30 10.87 -14.45
CA LEU A 182 -17.73 9.89 -13.47
C LEU A 182 -19.17 10.21 -13.03
N LEU A 183 -19.97 9.17 -12.79
CA LEU A 183 -21.42 9.26 -12.54
C LEU A 183 -21.80 9.63 -11.10
#